data_AF-A0A7E4VI97-F1
#
_entry.id   AF-A0A7E4VI97-F1
#
_cell.length_a   1.000
_cell.length_b   1.000
_cell.length_c   1.000
_cell.angle_alpha   90.00
_cell.angle_beta   90.00
_cell.angle_gamma   90.00
#
_symmetry.space_group_name_H-M   'P 1'
#
loop_
_entity.id
_entity.type
_entity.pdbx_description
1 polymer ?
#
loop_
_entity_poly.entity_id
_entity_poly.type
_entity_poly.pdbx_seq_one_letter_code
_entity_poly.pdbx_strand_id
1 'polypeptide(L)'
;MYDNLSRKRHNAVLNRLQKPMKKGREVRVLSNQPIPECDSNLRPDIVLINDTSKLLTIIDVTIPFENGPDAFKKAREAKKEKYKDIETHFKKAGYKTFNDAFIIGSLGAYDPANEACIRRLGIPHKYAVLMKRLMVSDVIKWSRDLYVEHVTGIRQYRADP
;
A
#
# COMPACT_ATOMS: atom_id res chain seq x y z
N MET A 1 17.69 -12.13 6.66
CA MET A 1 17.56 -11.37 7.92
C MET A 1 16.82 -10.03 7.74
N TYR A 2 17.07 -9.24 6.68
CA TYR A 2 16.38 -7.95 6.40
C TYR A 2 14.88 -8.02 6.09
N ASP A 3 14.39 -9.18 5.66
CA ASP A 3 13.03 -9.35 5.16
C ASP A 3 11.95 -8.96 6.19
N ASN A 4 12.23 -9.16 7.49
CA ASN A 4 11.28 -8.83 8.57
C ASN A 4 11.16 -7.31 8.80
N LEU A 5 12.25 -6.54 8.75
CA LEU A 5 12.19 -5.07 8.95
C LEU A 5 11.61 -4.35 7.73
N SER A 6 12.01 -4.76 6.53
CA SER A 6 11.43 -4.22 5.29
C SER A 6 9.91 -4.42 5.29
N ARG A 7 9.44 -5.58 5.77
CA ARG A 7 8.03 -5.86 5.98
C ARG A 7 7.41 -5.03 7.11
N LYS A 8 8.09 -4.79 8.22
CA LYS A 8 7.59 -3.89 9.29
C LYS A 8 7.43 -2.45 8.83
N ARG A 9 8.41 -1.93 8.07
CA ARG A 9 8.35 -0.61 7.42
C ARG A 9 7.14 -0.49 6.51
N HIS A 10 6.95 -1.51 5.67
CA HIS A 10 5.78 -1.64 4.80
C HIS A 10 4.47 -1.66 5.58
N ASN A 11 4.38 -2.52 6.59
CA ASN A 11 3.18 -2.70 7.41
C ASN A 11 2.83 -1.43 8.21
N ALA A 12 3.81 -0.63 8.63
CA ALA A 12 3.54 0.63 9.31
C ALA A 12 2.70 1.59 8.44
N VAL A 13 3.02 1.66 7.14
CA VAL A 13 2.26 2.45 6.16
C VAL A 13 0.89 1.83 5.91
N LEU A 14 0.84 0.52 5.66
CA LEU A 14 -0.41 -0.21 5.41
C LEU A 14 -1.40 -0.07 6.58
N ASN A 15 -0.93 -0.24 7.82
CA ASN A 15 -1.76 -0.13 9.02
C ASN A 15 -2.37 1.27 9.15
N ARG A 16 -1.62 2.32 8.79
CA ARG A 16 -2.15 3.70 8.80
C ARG A 16 -3.23 3.91 7.76
N LEU A 17 -3.06 3.36 6.56
CA LEU A 17 -4.07 3.40 5.50
C LEU A 17 -5.35 2.66 5.91
N GLN A 18 -5.21 1.52 6.58
CA GLN A 18 -6.34 0.68 6.99
C GLN A 18 -7.12 1.21 8.18
N LYS A 19 -6.44 1.85 9.14
CA LYS A 19 -7.06 2.34 10.38
C LYS A 19 -8.31 3.23 10.17
N PRO A 20 -8.33 4.21 9.24
CA PRO A 20 -9.52 5.03 9.01
C PRO A 20 -10.58 4.38 8.10
N MET A 21 -10.29 3.25 7.48
CA MET A 21 -11.21 2.61 6.53
C MET A 21 -12.43 2.09 7.27
N LYS A 22 -13.61 2.63 6.95
CA LYS A 22 -14.88 2.15 7.49
C LYS A 22 -15.29 0.88 6.77
N LYS A 23 -15.51 -0.22 7.52
CA LYS A 23 -16.18 -1.41 6.99
C LYS A 23 -17.68 -1.11 6.90
N GLY A 24 -18.16 -0.81 5.70
CA GLY A 24 -19.59 -0.66 5.42
C GLY A 24 -20.22 -1.98 5.00
N ARG A 25 -21.55 -2.12 5.13
CA ARG A 25 -22.28 -3.31 4.65
C ARG A 25 -22.14 -3.53 3.13
N GLU A 26 -21.90 -2.46 2.37
CA GLU A 26 -21.84 -2.49 0.91
C GLU A 26 -20.44 -2.60 0.31
N VAL A 27 -19.39 -2.41 1.13
CA VAL A 27 -18.00 -2.43 0.65
C VAL A 27 -17.24 -3.53 1.37
N ARG A 28 -16.87 -4.57 0.62
CA ARG A 28 -15.99 -5.64 1.09
C ARG A 28 -14.55 -5.15 1.05
N VAL A 29 -13.85 -5.32 2.17
CA VAL A 29 -12.42 -4.97 2.31
C VAL A 29 -11.64 -6.26 2.46
N LEU A 30 -10.76 -6.55 1.51
CA LEU A 30 -9.80 -7.65 1.58
C LEU A 30 -8.41 -7.08 1.78
N SER A 31 -7.57 -7.76 2.55
CA SER A 31 -6.18 -7.36 2.76
C SER A 31 -5.26 -8.56 2.81
N ASN A 32 -4.14 -8.47 2.09
CA ASN A 32 -3.11 -9.50 2.08
C ASN A 32 -3.65 -10.90 1.79
N GLN A 33 -4.64 -11.02 0.90
CA GLN A 33 -5.26 -12.29 0.55
C GLN A 33 -5.69 -12.32 -0.92
N PRO A 34 -5.81 -13.51 -1.53
CA PRO A 34 -6.42 -13.65 -2.84
C PRO A 34 -7.87 -13.17 -2.84
N ILE A 35 -8.35 -12.76 -4.00
CA ILE A 35 -9.76 -12.41 -4.19
C ILE A 35 -10.49 -13.70 -4.56
N PRO A 36 -11.42 -14.22 -3.74
CA PRO A 36 -12.02 -15.54 -3.94
C PRO A 36 -12.68 -15.75 -5.30
N GLU A 37 -13.20 -14.68 -5.91
CA GLU A 37 -13.89 -14.71 -7.21
C GLU A 37 -12.93 -14.69 -8.41
N CYS A 38 -11.63 -14.55 -8.17
CA CYS A 38 -10.62 -14.44 -9.21
C CYS A 38 -9.63 -15.60 -9.11
N ASP A 39 -9.34 -16.26 -10.23
CA ASP A 39 -8.38 -17.39 -10.30
C ASP A 39 -6.91 -16.98 -10.05
N SER A 40 -6.66 -15.73 -9.65
CA SER A 40 -5.34 -15.22 -9.31
C SER A 40 -5.01 -15.48 -7.84
N ASN A 41 -3.88 -16.15 -7.59
CA ASN A 41 -3.32 -16.34 -6.23
C ASN A 41 -2.59 -15.10 -5.69
N LEU A 42 -2.63 -13.97 -6.42
CA LEU A 42 -2.00 -12.73 -5.98
C LEU A 42 -2.71 -12.16 -4.76
N ARG A 43 -1.94 -11.51 -3.88
CA ARG A 43 -2.41 -11.00 -2.58
C ARG A 43 -2.13 -9.49 -2.49
N PRO A 44 -3.00 -8.62 -3.04
CA PRO A 44 -2.84 -7.18 -2.89
C PRO A 44 -2.95 -6.75 -1.42
N ASP A 45 -2.30 -5.65 -1.06
CA ASP A 45 -2.34 -5.15 0.31
C ASP A 45 -3.74 -4.68 0.73
N ILE A 46 -4.45 -4.00 -0.17
CA ILE A 46 -5.81 -3.51 0.03
C ILE A 46 -6.63 -3.74 -1.23
N VAL A 47 -7.78 -4.40 -1.07
CA VAL A 47 -8.82 -4.48 -2.09
C VAL A 47 -10.14 -3.98 -1.53
N LEU A 48 -10.80 -3.07 -2.23
CA LEU A 48 -12.18 -2.67 -2.00
C LEU A 48 -13.06 -3.18 -3.13
N ILE A 49 -14.11 -3.91 -2.79
CA ILE A 49 -15.10 -4.41 -3.72
C ILE A 49 -16.46 -3.87 -3.30
N ASN A 50 -17.12 -3.15 -4.19
CA ASN A 50 -18.52 -2.76 -4.05
C ASN A 50 -19.31 -3.39 -5.19
N ASP A 51 -20.05 -4.45 -4.88
CA ASP A 51 -20.79 -5.23 -5.87
C ASP A 51 -22.03 -4.49 -6.38
N THR A 52 -22.64 -3.63 -5.55
CA THR A 52 -23.81 -2.79 -5.89
C THR A 52 -23.48 -1.77 -6.97
N SER A 53 -22.38 -1.03 -6.80
CA SER A 53 -21.92 0.01 -7.74
C SER A 53 -20.94 -0.52 -8.78
N LYS A 54 -20.61 -1.81 -8.73
CA LYS A 54 -19.64 -2.48 -9.60
C LYS A 54 -18.29 -1.74 -9.62
N LEU A 55 -17.73 -1.49 -8.45
CA LEU A 55 -16.43 -0.84 -8.27
C LEU A 55 -15.41 -1.78 -7.63
N LEU A 56 -14.23 -1.89 -8.24
CA LEU A 56 -13.05 -2.54 -7.68
C LEU A 56 -11.94 -1.50 -7.48
N THR A 57 -11.32 -1.49 -6.31
CA THR A 57 -10.10 -0.72 -6.03
C THR A 57 -9.04 -1.65 -5.49
N ILE A 58 -7.88 -1.71 -6.15
CA ILE A 58 -6.68 -2.42 -5.73
C ILE A 58 -5.62 -1.36 -5.42
N ILE A 59 -5.09 -1.38 -4.19
CA ILE A 59 -3.99 -0.51 -3.76
C ILE A 59 -2.91 -1.35 -3.11
N ASP A 60 -1.68 -1.22 -3.60
CA ASP A 60 -0.50 -1.92 -3.07
C ASP A 60 0.53 -0.92 -2.55
N VAL A 61 0.97 -1.08 -1.31
CA VAL A 61 1.99 -0.24 -0.69
C VAL A 61 3.35 -0.63 -1.28
N THR A 62 4.15 0.38 -1.61
CA THR A 62 5.51 0.18 -2.13
C THR A 62 6.46 1.19 -1.52
N ILE A 63 7.62 0.70 -1.07
CA ILE A 63 8.65 1.53 -0.45
C ILE A 63 9.94 1.41 -1.26
N PRO A 64 10.01 2.03 -2.45
CA PRO A 64 11.18 1.96 -3.30
C PRO A 64 12.30 2.85 -2.74
N PHE A 65 13.54 2.56 -3.14
CA PHE A 65 14.62 3.52 -2.95
C PHE A 65 14.40 4.72 -3.90
N GLU A 66 14.43 5.93 -3.38
CA GLU A 66 14.04 7.17 -4.08
C GLU A 66 15.17 7.79 -4.91
N ASN A 67 15.78 7.02 -5.82
CA ASN A 67 16.84 7.49 -6.72
C ASN A 67 16.29 8.30 -7.91
N GLY A 68 15.54 9.36 -7.63
CA GLY A 68 14.93 10.25 -8.61
C GLY A 68 13.48 9.90 -9.01
N PRO A 69 12.81 10.78 -9.78
CA PRO A 69 11.38 10.66 -10.10
C PRO A 69 11.00 9.36 -10.83
N ASP A 70 11.90 8.85 -11.69
CA ASP A 70 11.66 7.63 -12.46
C ASP A 70 11.51 6.39 -11.57
N ALA A 71 12.13 6.38 -10.38
CA ALA A 71 12.02 5.25 -9.45
C ALA A 71 10.56 5.04 -9.00
N PHE A 72 9.83 6.13 -8.73
CA PHE A 72 8.43 6.06 -8.31
C PHE A 72 7.52 5.65 -9.46
N LYS A 73 7.75 6.21 -10.66
CA LYS A 73 6.98 5.84 -11.85
C LYS A 73 7.13 4.35 -12.16
N LYS A 74 8.37 3.84 -12.21
CA LYS A 74 8.67 2.42 -12.46
C LYS A 74 8.06 1.51 -11.39
N ALA A 75 8.17 1.89 -10.11
CA ALA A 75 7.58 1.13 -9.00
C ALA A 75 6.05 1.04 -9.11
N ARG A 76 5.40 2.15 -9.47
CA ARG A 76 3.95 2.22 -9.67
C ARG A 76 3.51 1.36 -10.85
N GLU A 77 4.16 1.51 -11.99
CA GLU A 77 3.87 0.73 -13.21
C GLU A 77 4.05 -0.78 -12.98
N ALA A 78 5.12 -1.18 -12.29
CA ALA A 78 5.34 -2.58 -11.95
C ALA A 78 4.22 -3.18 -11.10
N LYS A 79 3.69 -2.44 -10.12
CA LYS A 79 2.54 -2.91 -9.32
C LYS A 79 1.25 -2.96 -10.13
N LYS A 80 1.01 -1.96 -10.98
CA LYS A 80 -0.17 -1.96 -11.86
C LYS A 80 -0.15 -3.16 -12.79
N GLU A 81 0.97 -3.43 -13.44
CA GLU A 81 1.12 -4.59 -14.33
C GLU A 81 0.96 -5.90 -13.56
N LYS A 82 1.53 -6.01 -12.34
CA LYS A 82 1.39 -7.20 -11.48
C LYS A 82 -0.08 -7.58 -11.24
N TYR A 83 -0.98 -6.63 -11.03
CA TYR A 83 -2.39 -6.90 -10.72
C TYR A 83 -3.34 -6.73 -11.92
N LYS A 84 -2.81 -6.60 -13.13
CA LYS A 84 -3.57 -6.37 -14.36
C LYS A 84 -4.53 -7.52 -14.71
N ASP A 85 -4.19 -8.76 -14.34
CA ASP A 85 -5.07 -9.90 -14.59
C ASP A 85 -6.33 -9.84 -13.73
N ILE A 86 -6.19 -9.46 -12.46
CA ILE A 86 -7.33 -9.19 -11.57
C ILE A 86 -8.18 -8.06 -12.14
N GLU A 87 -7.53 -6.97 -12.56
CA GLU A 87 -8.20 -5.83 -13.17
C GLU A 87 -9.01 -6.25 -14.40
N THR A 88 -8.40 -7.04 -15.30
CA THR A 88 -9.02 -7.57 -16.51
C THR A 88 -10.21 -8.47 -16.19
N HIS A 89 -10.07 -9.36 -15.21
CA HIS A 89 -11.15 -10.25 -14.77
C HIS A 89 -12.38 -9.45 -14.33
N PHE A 90 -12.21 -8.46 -13.45
CA PHE A 90 -13.33 -7.67 -12.94
C PHE A 90 -13.91 -6.71 -14.00
N LYS A 91 -13.09 -6.17 -14.91
CA LYS A 91 -13.60 -5.40 -16.06
C LYS A 91 -14.53 -6.24 -16.92
N LYS A 92 -14.18 -7.50 -17.22
CA LYS A 92 -15.04 -8.43 -17.96
C LYS A 92 -16.36 -8.71 -17.23
N ALA A 93 -16.34 -8.71 -15.90
CA ALA A 93 -17.53 -8.82 -15.06
C ALA A 93 -18.32 -7.50 -14.88
N GLY A 94 -17.99 -6.45 -15.64
CA GLY A 94 -18.70 -5.18 -15.66
C GLY A 94 -18.28 -4.17 -14.58
N TYR A 95 -17.18 -4.42 -13.87
CA TYR A 95 -16.70 -3.49 -12.84
C TYR A 95 -15.87 -2.37 -13.45
N LYS A 96 -16.03 -1.15 -12.90
CA LYS A 96 -15.02 -0.10 -13.05
C LYS A 96 -13.90 -0.39 -12.05
N THR A 97 -12.67 -0.40 -12.53
CA THR A 97 -11.50 -0.77 -11.74
C THR A 97 -10.60 0.43 -11.49
N PHE A 98 -9.97 0.45 -10.33
CA PHE A 98 -8.83 1.30 -10.00
C PHE A 98 -7.72 0.39 -9.48
N ASN A 99 -6.56 0.41 -10.13
CA ASN A 99 -5.40 -0.41 -9.78
C ASN A 99 -4.19 0.53 -9.72
N ASP A 100 -3.63 0.70 -8.53
CA ASP A 100 -2.54 1.65 -8.34
C ASP A 100 -1.65 1.32 -7.12
N ALA A 101 -0.47 1.93 -7.08
CA ALA A 101 0.43 1.81 -5.94
C ALA A 101 0.29 2.99 -4.95
N PHE A 102 0.56 2.74 -3.68
CA PHE A 102 0.78 3.78 -2.68
C PHE A 102 2.27 3.85 -2.34
N ILE A 103 2.94 4.93 -2.75
CA ILE A 103 4.41 5.02 -2.74
C ILE A 103 4.90 6.01 -1.70
N ILE A 104 5.73 5.53 -0.78
CA ILE A 104 6.60 6.37 0.05
C ILE A 104 8.02 5.90 -0.19
N GLY A 105 8.90 6.79 -0.62
CA GLY A 105 10.30 6.47 -0.82
C GLY A 105 11.00 6.15 0.51
N SER A 106 12.02 5.30 0.45
CA SER A 106 12.70 4.83 1.66
C SER A 106 13.44 5.92 2.43
N LEU A 107 13.69 7.10 1.84
CA LEU A 107 14.32 8.24 2.53
C LEU A 107 13.28 9.31 2.94
N GLY A 108 11.99 9.06 2.68
CA GLY A 108 10.88 9.86 3.17
C GLY A 108 10.14 10.66 2.10
N ALA A 109 10.50 10.55 0.82
CA ALA A 109 9.74 11.21 -0.23
C ALA A 109 8.32 10.62 -0.36
N TYR A 110 7.34 11.49 -0.59
CA TYR A 110 5.95 11.11 -0.76
C TYR A 110 5.52 11.35 -2.21
N ASP A 111 5.02 10.32 -2.89
CA ASP A 111 4.53 10.45 -4.25
C ASP A 111 3.19 11.23 -4.30
N PRO A 112 3.09 12.37 -5.01
CA PRO A 112 1.84 13.10 -5.18
C PRO A 112 0.69 12.27 -5.78
N ALA A 113 0.98 11.23 -6.57
CA ALA A 113 -0.04 10.36 -7.15
C ALA A 113 -0.81 9.54 -6.09
N ASN A 114 -0.28 9.44 -4.86
CA ASN A 114 -0.96 8.79 -3.74
C ASN A 114 -2.30 9.44 -3.38
N GLU A 115 -2.51 10.72 -3.72
CA GLU A 115 -3.77 11.41 -3.42
C GLU A 115 -4.98 10.73 -4.11
N ALA A 116 -4.77 10.07 -5.26
CA ALA A 116 -5.82 9.26 -5.88
C ALA A 116 -6.19 8.04 -5.01
N CYS A 117 -5.20 7.35 -4.46
CA CYS A 117 -5.39 6.23 -3.55
C CYS A 117 -6.13 6.66 -2.28
N ILE A 118 -5.72 7.77 -1.65
CA ILE A 118 -6.38 8.34 -0.45
C ILE A 118 -7.88 8.58 -0.70
N ARG A 119 -8.22 9.21 -1.83
CA ARG A 119 -9.63 9.45 -2.21
C ARG A 119 -10.40 8.16 -2.41
N ARG A 120 -9.80 7.17 -3.09
CA ARG A 120 -10.43 5.86 -3.34
C ARG A 120 -10.67 5.04 -2.07
N LEU A 121 -9.80 5.20 -1.08
CA LEU A 121 -9.96 4.60 0.25
C LEU A 121 -11.02 5.32 1.12
N GLY A 122 -11.61 6.41 0.63
CA GLY A 122 -12.60 7.19 1.37
C GLY A 122 -12.02 7.92 2.59
N ILE A 123 -10.70 8.17 2.60
CA ILE A 123 -10.01 8.80 3.72
C ILE A 123 -10.25 10.31 3.66
N PRO A 124 -10.77 10.95 4.72
CA PRO A 124 -11.02 12.39 4.72
C PRO A 124 -9.72 13.19 4.55
N HIS A 125 -9.74 14.22 3.69
CA HIS A 125 -8.56 15.05 3.39
C HIS A 125 -7.87 15.59 4.65
N LYS A 126 -8.64 16.11 5.63
CA LYS A 126 -8.11 16.62 6.90
C LYS A 126 -7.31 15.55 7.66
N TYR A 127 -7.77 14.30 7.65
CA TYR A 127 -7.07 13.18 8.27
C TYR A 127 -5.84 12.76 7.46
N ALA A 128 -5.94 12.77 6.12
CA ALA A 128 -4.86 12.39 5.22
C ALA A 128 -3.61 13.27 5.39
N VAL A 129 -3.77 14.58 5.63
CA VAL A 129 -2.64 15.50 5.88
C VAL A 129 -1.79 15.06 7.07
N LEU A 130 -2.43 14.72 8.20
CA LEU A 130 -1.73 14.20 9.37
C LEU A 130 -1.12 12.83 9.08
N MET A 131 -1.90 11.94 8.48
CA MET A 131 -1.49 10.57 8.18
C MET A 131 -0.25 10.54 7.27
N LYS A 132 -0.16 11.41 6.26
CA LYS A 132 1.02 11.56 5.40
C LYS A 132 2.28 11.82 6.21
N ARG A 133 2.26 12.79 7.13
CA ARG A 133 3.41 13.12 7.99
C ARG A 133 3.82 11.93 8.85
N LEU A 134 2.84 11.23 9.41
CA LEU A 134 3.09 10.07 10.26
C LEU A 134 3.63 8.86 9.47
N MET A 135 3.09 8.57 8.29
CA MET A 135 3.60 7.49 7.42
C MET A 135 5.04 7.76 6.98
N VAL A 136 5.35 9.00 6.56
CA VAL A 136 6.72 9.40 6.21
C VAL A 136 7.66 9.24 7.40
N SER A 137 7.25 9.70 8.59
CA SER A 137 8.06 9.57 9.81
C SER A 137 8.33 8.11 10.17
N ASP A 138 7.32 7.24 10.06
CA ASP A 138 7.49 5.80 10.29
C ASP A 138 8.48 5.18 9.29
N VAL A 139 8.37 5.53 8.00
CA VAL A 139 9.27 5.02 6.96
C VAL A 139 10.72 5.42 7.25
N ILE A 140 10.97 6.70 7.58
CA ILE A 140 12.31 7.19 7.94
C ILE A 140 12.85 6.44 9.17
N LYS A 141 12.04 6.31 10.23
CA LYS A 141 12.43 5.59 11.45
C LYS A 141 12.86 4.16 11.13
N TRP A 142 12.03 3.42 10.40
CA TRP A 142 12.34 2.05 10.04
C TRP A 142 13.53 1.93 9.08
N SER A 143 13.71 2.87 8.15
CA SER A 143 14.88 2.92 7.27
C SER A 143 16.17 3.17 8.05
N ARG A 144 16.14 4.05 9.07
CA ARG A 144 17.26 4.27 9.99
C ARG A 144 17.56 3.01 10.78
N ASP A 145 16.54 2.34 11.31
CA ASP A 145 16.72 1.11 12.10
C ASP A 145 17.29 -0.03 11.24
N LEU A 146 16.82 -0.17 10.00
CA LEU A 146 17.39 -1.06 8.98
C LEU A 146 18.88 -0.80 8.73
N TYR A 147 19.25 0.46 8.52
CA TYR A 147 20.62 0.85 8.25
C TYR A 147 21.54 0.60 9.45
N VAL A 148 21.12 0.99 10.65
CA VAL A 148 21.92 0.80 11.87
C VAL A 148 22.07 -0.69 12.19
N GLU A 149 21.02 -1.51 12.05
CA GLU A 149 21.12 -2.97 12.22
C GLU A 149 22.06 -3.60 11.18
N HIS A 150 22.04 -3.11 9.93
CA HIS A 150 22.97 -3.55 8.87
C HIS A 150 24.44 -3.27 9.24
N VAL A 151 24.75 -2.06 9.69
CA VAL A 151 26.12 -1.63 9.96
C VAL A 151 26.66 -2.21 11.27
N THR A 152 25.82 -2.30 12.31
CA THR A 152 26.26 -2.68 13.66
C THR A 152 26.04 -4.15 13.99
N GLY A 153 25.16 -4.84 13.25
CA GLY A 153 24.64 -6.16 13.62
C GLY A 153 23.71 -6.15 14.84
N ILE A 154 23.46 -4.98 15.45
CA ILE A 154 22.65 -4.85 16.67
C ILE A 154 21.20 -4.56 16.29
N ARG A 155 20.31 -5.41 16.78
CA ARG A 155 18.87 -5.29 16.59
C ARG A 155 18.32 -3.96 17.12
N GLN A 156 17.65 -3.18 16.25
CA GLN A 156 17.19 -1.82 16.60
C GLN A 156 15.73 -1.74 17.09
N TYR A 157 14.99 -2.84 17.07
CA TYR A 157 13.62 -2.88 17.57
C TYR A 157 13.37 -4.11 18.43
N ARG A 158 12.51 -3.93 19.43
CA ARG A 158 11.96 -5.04 20.21
C ARG A 158 10.82 -5.66 19.40
N ALA A 159 10.72 -6.99 19.41
CA ALA A 159 9.48 -7.63 18.97
C ALA A 159 8.34 -7.09 19.85
N ASP A 160 7.21 -6.75 19.25
CA ASP A 160 6.01 -6.51 20.04
C ASP A 160 5.74 -7.79 20.86
N PRO A 161 5.40 -7.69 22.15
CA PRO A 161 5.12 -8.84 23.00
C PRO A 161 4.01 -9.73 22.45
#